data_AF-A0A522L498-F1
#
_entry.id   AF-A0A522L498-F1
#
_cell.length_a   1.000
_cell.length_b   1.000
_cell.length_c   1.000
_cell.angle_alpha   90.00
_cell.angle_beta   90.00
_cell.angle_gamma   90.00
#
_symmetry.space_group_name_H-M   'P 1'
#
loop_
_entity.id
_entity.type
_entity.pdbx_description
1 polymer ?
#
loop_
_entity_poly.entity_id
_entity_poly.type
_entity_poly.pdbx_seq_one_letter_code
_entity_poly.pdbx_strand_id
1 'polypeptide(L)' 'RIGEPGAARAVGQALGHNPFAPIVPCHRVLAAGSGAGGFSARGGVSTKLRMLLIEGAAFGAPGLFDSRF' A
#
# COMPACT_ATOMS: atom_id res chain seq x y z
N ARG A 1 -10.55 -5.85 -3.82
CA ARG A 1 -11.54 -4.84 -3.35
C ARG A 1 -12.51 -5.55 -2.41
N ILE A 2 -13.04 -4.87 -1.39
CA ILE A 2 -13.93 -5.48 -0.37
C ILE A 2 -15.41 -5.12 -0.53
N GLY A 3 -15.80 -4.36 -1.57
CA GLY A 3 -17.20 -4.06 -1.88
C GLY A 3 -17.84 -2.92 -1.08
N GLU A 4 -17.12 -2.29 -0.15
CA GLU A 4 -17.64 -1.22 0.72
C GLU A 4 -17.01 0.16 0.39
N PRO A 5 -17.72 1.05 -0.33
CA PRO A 5 -17.27 2.43 -0.53
C PRO A 5 -17.05 3.16 0.81
N GLY A 6 -15.98 3.95 0.92
CA GLY A 6 -15.66 4.68 2.15
C GLY A 6 -14.87 3.89 3.21
N ALA A 7 -14.71 2.58 3.05
CA ALA A 7 -13.93 1.75 3.99
C ALA A 7 -12.42 1.98 3.95
N ALA A 8 -11.90 2.87 3.08
CA ALA A 8 -10.46 3.07 2.88
C ALA A 8 -9.70 3.37 4.17
N ARG A 9 -10.25 4.21 5.06
CA ARG A 9 -9.63 4.54 6.35
C ARG A 9 -9.62 3.33 7.29
N ALA A 10 -10.73 2.59 7.38
CA ALA A 10 -10.82 1.39 8.20
C ALA A 10 -9.84 0.31 7.74
N VAL A 11 -9.70 0.11 6.42
CA VAL A 11 -8.70 -0.79 5.83
C VAL A 11 -7.29 -0.34 6.20
N GLY A 12 -6.97 0.95 6.07
CA GLY A 12 -5.66 1.49 6.46
C GLY A 12 -5.32 1.21 7.92
N GLN A 13 -6.29 1.38 8.82
CA GLN A 13 -6.11 1.05 10.25
C GLN A 13 -5.94 -0.45 10.48
N ALA A 14 -6.73 -1.31 9.83
CA ALA A 14 -6.58 -2.76 9.93
C ALA A 14 -5.18 -3.22 9.47
N LEU A 15 -4.65 -2.63 8.40
CA LEU A 15 -3.29 -2.91 7.93
C LEU A 15 -2.22 -2.39 8.90
N GLY A 16 -2.45 -1.24 9.54
CA GLY A 16 -1.57 -0.68 10.58
C GLY A 16 -1.44 -1.57 11.81
N HIS A 17 -2.52 -2.28 12.18
CA HIS A 17 -2.54 -3.21 13.31
C HIS A 17 -2.19 -4.66 12.94
N ASN A 18 -1.80 -4.92 11.69
CA ASN A 18 -1.51 -6.28 11.23
C ASN A 18 -0.23 -6.83 11.91
N PRO A 19 -0.32 -7.87 12.77
CA PRO A 19 0.84 -8.45 13.44
C PRO A 19 1.68 -9.35 12.52
N PHE A 20 1.15 -9.71 11.34
CA PHE A 20 1.80 -10.60 10.39
C PHE A 20 2.53 -9.85 9.27
N ALA A 21 2.74 -8.53 9.39
CA ALA A 21 3.60 -7.81 8.46
C ALA A 21 5.04 -8.31 8.63
N PRO A 22 5.76 -8.71 7.57
CA PRO A 22 5.46 -8.53 6.13
C PRO A 22 4.93 -9.78 5.38
N ILE A 23 4.60 -10.87 6.08
CA ILE A 23 4.14 -12.14 5.46
C ILE A 23 2.86 -11.90 4.65
N VAL A 24 1.91 -11.16 5.23
CA VAL A 24 0.78 -10.62 4.47
C VAL A 24 1.29 -9.48 3.60
N PRO A 25 0.97 -9.44 2.29
CA PRO A 25 1.51 -8.44 1.36
C PRO A 25 0.87 -7.05 1.51
N CYS A 26 0.78 -6.55 2.75
CA CYS A 26 0.20 -5.26 3.09
C CYS A 26 1.04 -4.08 2.55
N HIS A 27 2.30 -4.30 2.20
CA HIS A 27 3.17 -3.31 1.53
C HIS A 27 2.67 -2.98 0.12
N ARG A 28 1.82 -3.81 -0.50
CA ARG A 28 1.22 -3.55 -1.82
C ARG A 28 0.04 -2.58 -1.79
N VAL A 29 -0.50 -2.25 -0.62
CA VAL A 29 -1.60 -1.29 -0.50
C VAL A 29 -1.02 0.12 -0.43
N LEU A 30 -1.31 0.95 -1.42
CA LEU A 30 -0.82 2.33 -1.53
C LEU A 30 -1.91 3.32 -1.14
N ALA A 31 -1.50 4.54 -0.80
CA ALA A 31 -2.40 5.67 -0.69
C ALA A 31 -2.86 6.12 -2.09
N ALA A 32 -3.97 6.87 -2.15
CA ALA A 32 -4.43 7.49 -3.39
C ALA A 32 -3.35 8.43 -3.98
N GLY A 33 -3.36 8.61 -5.30
CA GLY A 33 -2.39 9.47 -6.00
C GLY A 33 -0.96 8.95 -5.96
N SER A 34 -0.77 7.62 -6.00
CA SER A 34 0.54 6.96 -5.99
C SER A 34 1.39 7.23 -4.73
N GLY A 35 0.76 7.62 -3.63
CA GLY A 35 1.43 7.83 -2.35
C GLY A 35 1.79 6.52 -1.65
N ALA A 36 2.95 6.46 -0.97
CA ALA A 36 3.37 5.27 -0.25
C ALA A 36 2.46 4.95 0.95
N GLY A 37 1.89 5.94 1.64
CA GLY A 37 1.14 5.74 2.88
C GLY A 37 2.02 5.20 4.03
N GLY A 38 1.38 4.68 5.09
CA GLY A 38 2.07 4.09 6.25
C GLY A 38 2.44 2.61 6.07
N PHE A 39 3.27 2.10 6.97
CA PHE A 39 3.61 0.67 7.06
C PHE A 39 3.97 0.27 8.50
N SER A 40 3.43 -0.87 8.97
CA SER A 40 3.55 -1.31 10.36
C SER A 40 4.81 -2.12 10.68
N ALA A 41 5.45 -2.72 9.67
CA ALA A 41 6.67 -3.50 9.91
C ALA A 41 7.85 -2.61 10.30
N ARG A 42 8.86 -3.20 10.96
CA ARG A 42 10.11 -2.51 11.33
C ARG A 42 10.72 -1.80 10.12
N GLY A 43 11.13 -0.54 10.32
CA GLY A 43 11.63 0.34 9.26
C GLY A 43 10.53 1.08 8.50
N GLY A 44 9.25 0.80 8.77
CA GLY A 44 8.12 1.56 8.29
C GLY A 44 8.11 1.72 6.78
N VAL A 45 7.82 2.94 6.31
CA VAL A 45 7.67 3.24 4.88
C VAL A 45 8.91 2.86 4.06
N SER A 46 10.11 2.96 4.64
CA SER A 46 11.35 2.57 3.94
C SER A 46 11.39 1.09 3.59
N THR A 47 10.95 0.22 4.51
CA THR A 47 10.84 -1.23 4.29
C THR A 47 9.80 -1.52 3.22
N LYS A 48 8.64 -0.86 3.27
CA LYS A 48 7.58 -0.99 2.25
C LYS A 48 8.09 -0.64 0.85
N LEU A 49 8.77 0.50 0.70
CA LEU A 49 9.32 0.92 -0.59
C LEU A 49 10.39 -0.06 -1.08
N ARG A 50 11.28 -0.53 -0.20
CA ARG A 50 12.28 -1.55 -0.56
C ARG A 50 11.61 -2.85 -1.03
N MET A 51 10.57 -3.31 -0.37
CA MET A 51 9.82 -4.51 -0.78
C MET A 51 9.17 -4.31 -2.15
N LEU A 52 8.53 -3.17 -2.37
CA LEU A 52 7.94 -2.84 -3.67
C LEU A 52 8.98 -2.80 -4.79
N LEU A 53 10.16 -2.23 -4.53
CA LEU A 53 11.27 -2.21 -5.49
C LEU A 53 11.77 -3.62 -5.83
N ILE A 54 11.90 -4.49 -4.82
CA ILE A 54 12.27 -5.91 -5.02
C ILE A 54 11.22 -6.63 -5.88
N GLU A 55 9.94 -6.29 -5.71
CA GLU A 55 8.84 -6.82 -6.53
C GLU A 55 8.75 -6.20 -7.94
N GLY A 56 9.62 -5.25 -8.28
CA GLY A 56 9.64 -4.60 -9.60
C GLY A 56 8.65 -3.45 -9.76
N ALA A 57 8.19 -2.84 -8.66
CA ALA A 57 7.33 -1.66 -8.74
C ALA A 57 8.08 -0.48 -9.40
N ALA A 58 7.45 0.12 -10.41
CA ALA A 58 7.90 1.35 -11.03
C ALA A 58 7.18 2.55 -10.41
N PHE A 59 7.93 3.59 -10.04
CA PHE A 59 7.40 4.84 -9.51
C PHE A 59 7.57 5.96 -10.55
N GLY A 60 6.63 6.91 -10.60
CA GLY A 60 6.70 8.07 -11.49
C GLY A 60 5.99 7.90 -12.85
N ALA A 61 5.36 6.76 -13.10
CA ALA A 61 4.42 6.59 -14.21
C ALA A 61 2.97 6.73 -13.71
N PRO A 62 2.02 7.16 -14.56
CA PRO A 62 0.60 7.13 -14.23
C PRO A 62 0.19 5.70 -13.85
N GLY A 63 -0.63 5.56 -12.81
CA GLY A 63 -1.23 4.28 -12.48
C GLY A 63 -2.09 3.77 -13.64
N LEU A 64 -2.25 2.45 -13.74
CA LEU A 64 -3.06 1.78 -14.77
C LEU A 64 -4.49 2.35 -14.90
N PHE A 65 -5.00 2.93 -13.82
CA PHE A 65 -6.35 3.48 -13.73
C PHE A 65 -6.40 5.01 -13.67
N ASP A 66 -5.26 5.71 -13.64
CA ASP A 66 -5.21 7.18 -13.56
C ASP A 66 -5.55 7.84 -14.91
N SER A 67 -5.51 7.10 -16.01
CA SER A 67 -5.82 7.57 -17.37
C SER A 67 -7.22 7.21 -17.86
N ARG A 68 -8.08 6.65 -16.98
CA ARG A 68 -9.42 6.14 -17.35
C ARG A 68 -10.59 6.87 -16.67
N PHE A 69 -10.33 8.00 -16.01
CA PHE A 69 -11.35 8.90 -15.48
C PHE A 69 -10.94 10.35 -15.69
#